data_AF-A0A392P2B4-F1
#
_entry.id   AF-A0A392P2B4-F1
#
_cell.length_a   1.000
_cell.length_b   1.000
_cell.length_c   1.000
_cell.angle_alpha   90.00
_cell.angle_beta   90.00
_cell.angle_gamma   90.00
#
_symmetry.space_group_name_H-M   'P 1'
#
loop_
_entity.id
_entity.type
_entity.pdbx_description
1 polymer ?
#
loop_
_entity_poly.entity_id
_entity_poly.type
_entity_poly.pdbx_seq_one_letter_code
_entity_poly.pdbx_strand_id
1 'polypeptide(L)'
;MAENGEEKLLAVARHIAKTLGQTNNNMADDILQIFSNFDGRFSKEKLSDEGVRNDTVRCAALEQTVNSLDRQISDHLSSENSVCCNSTAFLSTVDELVSTIEDWSPLSDDKVVGACLQRADDILQQAMFRAEEEFRSLME
;
A
#
# COMPACT_ATOMS: atom_id res chain seq x y z
N MET A 1 44.10 59.19 18.40
CA MET A 1 42.67 58.88 18.14
C MET A 1 42.60 57.68 17.19
N ALA A 2 42.72 56.45 17.70
CA ALA A 2 42.63 55.21 16.92
C ALA A 2 41.75 54.11 17.57
N GLU A 3 41.37 54.27 18.84
CA GLU A 3 40.65 53.24 19.63
C GLU A 3 39.17 53.03 19.22
N ASN A 4 38.50 54.04 18.66
CA ASN A 4 37.06 53.97 18.33
C ASN A 4 36.72 53.02 17.16
N GLY A 5 37.70 52.64 16.34
CA GLY A 5 37.51 51.69 15.25
C GLY A 5 37.49 50.23 15.71
N GLU A 6 38.37 49.90 16.65
CA GLU A 6 38.55 48.53 17.16
C GLU A 6 37.37 48.09 18.03
N GLU A 7 36.83 48.99 18.86
CA GLU A 7 35.64 48.71 19.68
C GLU A 7 34.40 48.41 18.83
N LYS A 8 34.25 49.11 17.70
CA LYS A 8 33.15 48.87 16.75
C LYS A 8 33.29 47.51 16.06
N LEU A 9 34.50 47.13 15.67
CA LEU A 9 34.77 45.80 15.10
C LEU A 9 34.52 44.68 16.11
N LEU A 10 34.92 44.89 17.37
CA LEU A 10 34.69 43.93 18.44
C LEU A 10 33.20 43.77 18.77
N ALA A 11 32.43 44.88 18.75
CA ALA A 11 30.98 44.85 18.93
C ALA A 11 30.28 44.09 17.79
N VAL A 12 30.71 44.28 16.55
CA VAL A 12 30.20 43.56 15.38
C VAL A 12 30.54 42.07 15.46
N ALA A 13 31.79 41.71 15.82
CA ALA A 13 32.18 40.32 16.00
C ALA A 13 31.36 39.61 17.08
N ARG A 14 31.09 40.29 18.21
CA ARG A 14 30.21 39.79 19.28
C ARG A 14 28.77 39.61 18.80
N HIS A 15 28.25 40.55 18.01
CA HIS A 15 26.91 40.44 17.45
C HIS A 15 26.79 39.24 16.50
N ILE A 16 27.76 39.04 15.61
CA ILE A 16 27.79 37.91 14.67
C ILE A 16 27.86 36.58 15.43
N ALA A 17 28.73 36.47 16.44
CA ALA A 17 28.83 35.26 17.28
C ALA A 17 27.51 34.97 18.02
N LYS A 18 26.83 36.01 18.52
CA LYS A 18 25.53 35.87 19.19
C LYS A 18 24.44 35.40 18.22
N THR A 19 24.38 35.96 17.02
CA THR A 19 23.39 35.59 16.00
C THR A 19 23.61 34.16 15.49
N LEU A 20 24.85 33.75 15.21
CA LEU A 20 25.19 32.39 14.77
C LEU A 20 24.90 31.32 15.83
N GLY A 21 25.04 31.65 17.11
CA GLY A 21 24.71 30.72 18.20
C GLY A 21 23.21 30.54 18.47
N GLN A 22 22.36 31.47 18.01
CA GLN A 22 20.91 31.45 18.29
C GLN A 22 20.08 30.74 17.21
N THR A 23 20.55 30.66 15.96
CA THR A 23 19.76 30.10 14.85
C THR A 23 19.54 28.59 14.95
N ASN A 24 20.42 27.85 15.62
CA ASN A 24 20.40 26.38 15.62
C ASN A 24 19.47 25.77 16.68
N ASN A 25 19.07 26.54 17.70
CA ASN A 25 18.27 26.00 18.80
C ASN A 25 16.76 26.09 18.53
N ASN A 26 16.29 27.16 17.88
CA ASN A 26 14.85 27.39 17.74
C ASN A 26 14.19 26.46 16.72
N MET A 27 14.78 26.26 15.54
CA MET A 27 14.19 25.37 14.53
C MET A 27 14.27 23.90 14.95
N ALA A 28 15.33 23.48 15.64
CA ALA A 28 15.46 22.12 16.15
C ALA A 28 14.44 21.84 17.26
N ASP A 29 14.22 22.77 18.20
CA ASP A 29 13.16 22.68 19.20
C ASP A 29 11.77 22.65 18.56
N ASP A 30 11.51 23.49 17.55
CA ASP A 30 10.24 23.50 16.82
C ASP A 30 9.98 22.15 16.13
N ILE A 31 11.01 21.56 15.50
CA ILE A 31 10.94 20.23 14.87
C ILE A 31 10.69 19.14 15.92
N LEU A 32 11.41 19.17 17.05
CA LEU A 32 11.22 18.20 18.14
C LEU A 32 9.83 18.32 18.75
N GLN A 33 9.30 19.54 18.91
CA GLN A 33 7.95 19.79 19.42
C GLN A 33 6.87 19.27 18.45
N ILE A 34 7.10 19.38 17.13
CA ILE A 34 6.22 18.79 16.11
C ILE A 34 6.17 17.27 16.28
N PHE A 35 7.32 16.60 16.45
CA PHE A 35 7.37 15.15 16.66
C PHE A 35 6.75 14.72 18.00
N SER A 36 7.01 15.44 19.09
CA SER A 36 6.43 15.13 20.41
C SER A 36 4.91 15.27 20.45
N ASN A 37 4.33 16.22 19.72
CA ASN A 37 2.87 16.37 19.63
C ASN A 37 2.20 15.33 18.70
N PHE A 38 2.96 14.72 17.79
CA PHE A 38 2.44 13.71 16.87
C PHE A 38 2.28 12.34 17.55
N ASP A 39 3.13 12.02 18.53
CA ASP A 39 3.14 10.73 19.23
C ASP A 39 1.95 10.56 20.21
N GLY A 40 1.41 11.66 20.76
CA GLY A 40 0.30 11.62 21.71
C GLY A 40 -1.08 11.27 21.11
N ARG A 41 -1.23 11.33 19.77
CA ARG A 41 -2.51 11.05 19.09
C ARG A 41 -2.67 9.62 18.59
N PHE A 42 -1.60 8.83 18.60
CA PHE A 42 -1.62 7.37 18.37
C PHE A 42 -1.74 6.57 19.68
N SER A 43 -2.13 7.22 20.77
CA SER A 43 -2.50 6.52 22.00
C SER A 43 -3.72 5.63 21.71
N LYS A 44 -3.44 4.32 21.65
CA LYS A 44 -4.21 3.05 21.64
C LYS A 44 -5.75 3.03 21.83
N GLU A 45 -6.41 4.14 22.12
CA GLU A 45 -7.85 4.24 22.37
C GLU A 45 -8.68 4.49 21.09
N LYS A 46 -8.05 4.96 19.99
CA LYS A 46 -8.72 5.16 18.68
C LYS A 46 -8.55 4.00 17.69
N LEU A 47 -7.91 2.90 18.06
CA LEU A 47 -7.72 1.74 17.17
C LEU A 47 -8.94 0.82 17.08
N SER A 48 -9.91 0.92 18.00
CA SER A 48 -11.11 0.07 17.95
C SER A 48 -12.11 0.47 16.87
N ASP A 49 -12.05 1.71 16.38
CA ASP A 49 -12.95 2.27 15.35
C ASP A 49 -12.25 2.33 13.97
N GLU A 50 -10.93 2.50 13.96
CA GLU A 50 -10.11 2.35 12.74
C GLU A 50 -9.92 0.90 12.32
N GLY A 51 -9.98 -0.09 13.22
CA GLY A 51 -9.98 -1.52 12.85
C GLY A 51 -11.11 -1.85 11.88
N VAL A 52 -12.36 -1.57 12.27
CA VAL A 52 -13.55 -1.83 11.44
C VAL A 52 -13.54 -1.01 10.14
N ARG A 53 -13.05 0.24 10.18
CA ARG A 53 -13.00 1.12 9.00
C ARG A 53 -11.87 0.71 8.04
N ASN A 54 -10.72 0.31 8.57
CA ASN A 54 -9.61 -0.22 7.79
C ASN A 54 -9.98 -1.59 7.21
N ASP A 55 -10.63 -2.45 7.98
CA ASP A 55 -11.11 -3.76 7.52
C ASP A 55 -12.15 -3.57 6.42
N THR A 56 -13.12 -2.67 6.56
CA THR A 56 -14.06 -2.33 5.47
C THR A 56 -13.35 -1.81 4.22
N VAL A 57 -12.35 -0.93 4.37
CA VAL A 57 -11.57 -0.40 3.23
C VAL A 57 -10.70 -1.49 2.58
N ARG A 58 -10.14 -2.38 3.39
CA ARG A 58 -9.35 -3.55 2.96
C ARG A 58 -10.22 -4.57 2.23
N CYS A 59 -11.42 -4.86 2.74
CA CYS A 59 -12.42 -5.69 2.07
C CYS A 59 -12.83 -5.09 0.72
N ALA A 60 -13.06 -3.77 0.67
CA ALA A 60 -13.39 -3.10 -0.59
C ALA A 60 -12.23 -3.15 -1.61
N ALA A 61 -10.97 -3.05 -1.13
CA ALA A 61 -9.79 -3.21 -1.98
C ALA A 61 -9.64 -4.65 -2.49
N LEU A 62 -9.92 -5.66 -1.65
CA LEU A 62 -9.97 -7.07 -2.04
C LEU A 62 -11.04 -7.29 -3.12
N GLU A 63 -12.26 -6.79 -2.91
CA GLU A 63 -13.33 -6.90 -3.90
C GLU A 63 -12.97 -6.25 -5.23
N GLN A 64 -12.32 -5.07 -5.21
CA GLN A 64 -11.85 -4.42 -6.44
C GLN A 64 -10.77 -5.26 -7.15
N THR A 65 -9.86 -5.86 -6.40
CA THR A 65 -8.79 -6.71 -6.93
C THR A 65 -9.39 -7.96 -7.57
N VAL A 66 -10.26 -8.68 -6.85
CA VAL A 66 -10.96 -9.87 -7.37
C VAL A 66 -11.79 -9.55 -8.61
N ASN A 67 -12.53 -8.42 -8.62
CA ASN A 67 -13.30 -8.01 -9.81
C ASN A 67 -12.39 -7.64 -11.00
N SER A 68 -11.22 -7.05 -10.75
CA SER A 68 -10.24 -6.74 -11.80
C SER A 68 -9.65 -8.01 -12.40
N LEU A 69 -9.29 -8.98 -11.55
CA LEU A 69 -8.77 -10.28 -11.96
C LEU A 69 -9.84 -11.08 -12.72
N ASP A 70 -11.09 -11.10 -12.23
CA ASP A 70 -12.22 -11.75 -12.91
C ASP A 70 -12.43 -11.19 -14.33
N ARG A 71 -12.39 -9.86 -14.47
CA ARG A 71 -12.52 -9.22 -15.78
C ARG A 71 -11.36 -9.57 -16.71
N GLN A 72 -10.13 -9.62 -16.21
CA GLN A 72 -8.95 -9.99 -17.00
C GLN A 72 -9.02 -11.46 -17.43
N ILE A 73 -9.38 -12.37 -16.51
CA ILE A 73 -9.58 -13.79 -16.79
C ILE A 73 -10.69 -13.96 -17.82
N SER A 74 -11.82 -13.29 -17.64
CA SER A 74 -12.94 -13.33 -18.60
C SER A 74 -12.58 -12.78 -19.98
N ASP A 75 -11.77 -11.72 -20.07
CA ASP A 75 -11.28 -11.16 -21.33
C ASP A 75 -10.34 -12.14 -22.05
N HIS A 76 -9.44 -12.77 -21.30
CA HIS A 76 -8.57 -13.83 -21.82
C HIS A 76 -9.36 -15.04 -22.31
N LEU A 77 -10.41 -15.45 -21.59
CA LEU A 77 -11.28 -16.56 -21.95
C LEU A 77 -12.23 -16.24 -23.12
N SER A 78 -12.63 -14.98 -23.29
CA SER A 78 -13.50 -14.53 -24.38
C SER A 78 -12.73 -14.28 -25.68
N SER A 79 -11.39 -14.26 -25.63
CA SER A 79 -10.56 -14.19 -26.82
C SER A 79 -10.58 -15.54 -27.54
N GLU A 80 -11.66 -15.80 -28.30
CA GLU A 80 -11.99 -17.04 -29.03
C GLU A 80 -10.91 -17.55 -30.03
N ASN A 81 -9.74 -16.92 -30.09
CA ASN A 81 -8.72 -17.21 -31.11
C ASN A 81 -7.27 -17.22 -30.57
N SER A 82 -7.08 -17.15 -29.26
CA SER A 82 -5.75 -17.21 -28.65
C SER A 82 -5.74 -18.40 -27.71
N VAL A 83 -4.72 -19.25 -27.81
CA VAL A 83 -4.46 -20.31 -26.85
C VAL A 83 -4.24 -19.67 -25.48
N CYS A 84 -5.33 -19.41 -24.77
CA CYS A 84 -5.40 -18.55 -23.59
C CYS A 84 -4.40 -19.03 -22.53
N CYS A 85 -4.23 -20.35 -22.45
CA CYS A 85 -3.35 -21.07 -21.54
C CYS A 85 -1.86 -21.03 -21.90
N ASN A 86 -1.52 -20.56 -23.10
CA ASN A 86 -0.13 -20.33 -23.52
C ASN A 86 0.34 -18.91 -23.22
N SER A 87 -0.60 -18.01 -22.93
CA SER A 87 -0.27 -16.64 -22.61
C SER A 87 0.26 -16.61 -21.18
N THR A 88 1.55 -16.32 -21.04
CA THR A 88 2.18 -16.06 -19.73
C THR A 88 1.44 -14.98 -18.93
N ALA A 89 0.70 -14.10 -19.62
CA ALA A 89 -0.15 -13.11 -18.99
C ALA A 89 -1.36 -13.75 -18.27
N PHE A 90 -2.03 -14.73 -18.89
CA PHE A 90 -3.15 -15.43 -18.24
C PHE A 90 -2.68 -16.19 -17.00
N LEU A 91 -1.58 -16.95 -17.11
CA LEU A 91 -1.03 -17.68 -15.97
C LEU A 91 -0.57 -16.73 -14.87
N SER A 92 0.05 -15.59 -15.21
CA SER A 92 0.40 -14.56 -14.21
C SER A 92 -0.81 -13.97 -13.51
N THR A 93 -1.93 -13.77 -14.21
CA THR A 93 -3.19 -13.28 -13.60
C THR A 93 -3.80 -14.34 -12.69
N VAL A 94 -3.72 -15.63 -13.05
CA VAL A 94 -4.16 -16.74 -12.19
C VAL A 94 -3.24 -16.87 -10.96
N ASP A 95 -1.93 -16.74 -11.11
CA ASP A 95 -0.97 -16.74 -10.00
C ASP A 95 -1.22 -15.56 -9.05
N GLU A 96 -1.55 -14.39 -9.58
CA GLU A 96 -1.96 -13.22 -8.79
C GLU A 96 -3.28 -13.45 -8.04
N LEU A 97 -4.25 -14.14 -8.66
CA LEU A 97 -5.48 -14.56 -7.99
C LEU A 97 -5.21 -15.54 -6.85
N VAL A 98 -4.35 -16.53 -7.05
CA VAL A 98 -3.96 -17.50 -6.01
C VAL A 98 -3.24 -16.80 -4.86
N SER A 99 -2.27 -15.93 -5.15
CA SER A 99 -1.58 -15.12 -4.12
C SER A 99 -2.58 -14.28 -3.33
N THR A 100 -3.56 -13.68 -4.00
CA THR A 100 -4.60 -12.89 -3.35
C THR A 100 -5.50 -13.77 -2.47
N ILE A 101 -5.81 -15.00 -2.86
CA ILE A 101 -6.59 -15.91 -2.01
C ILE A 101 -5.78 -16.32 -0.77
N GLU A 102 -4.50 -16.63 -0.93
CA GLU A 102 -3.61 -17.03 0.18
C GLU A 102 -3.39 -15.90 1.20
N ASP A 103 -3.15 -14.68 0.71
CA ASP A 103 -2.91 -13.50 1.56
C ASP A 103 -4.12 -13.14 2.43
N TRP A 104 -5.33 -13.45 1.95
CA TRP A 104 -6.59 -13.08 2.61
C TRP A 104 -7.30 -14.27 3.27
N SER A 105 -6.86 -15.51 3.00
CA SER A 105 -7.28 -16.73 3.70
C SER A 105 -7.30 -16.62 5.24
N PRO A 106 -6.29 -16.05 5.92
CA PRO A 106 -6.33 -15.91 7.39
C PRO A 106 -7.42 -14.95 7.90
N LEU A 107 -8.02 -14.14 7.02
CA LEU A 107 -9.12 -13.21 7.33
C LEU A 107 -10.49 -13.77 6.91
N SER A 108 -10.56 -15.04 6.49
CA SER A 108 -11.79 -15.70 6.02
C SER A 108 -12.88 -15.83 7.09
N ASP A 109 -12.58 -15.59 8.37
CA ASP A 109 -13.56 -15.56 9.45
C ASP A 109 -14.55 -14.38 9.29
N ASP A 110 -14.17 -13.32 8.59
CA ASP A 110 -15.09 -12.24 8.23
C ASP A 110 -16.03 -12.71 7.09
N LYS A 111 -17.33 -12.56 7.30
CA LYS A 111 -18.37 -12.97 6.34
C LYS A 111 -18.21 -12.33 4.96
N VAL A 112 -17.79 -11.07 4.88
CA VAL A 112 -17.63 -10.34 3.62
C VAL A 112 -16.38 -10.82 2.89
N VAL A 113 -15.26 -10.97 3.63
CA VAL A 113 -14.00 -11.51 3.09
C VAL A 113 -14.20 -12.95 2.63
N GLY A 114 -14.83 -13.80 3.44
CA GLY A 114 -15.12 -15.19 3.10
C GLY A 114 -15.99 -15.32 1.85
N ALA A 115 -17.02 -14.48 1.68
CA ALA A 115 -17.82 -14.47 0.46
C ALA A 115 -17.03 -14.02 -0.78
N CYS A 116 -16.09 -13.07 -0.61
CA CYS A 116 -15.21 -12.62 -1.68
C CYS A 116 -14.18 -13.69 -2.06
N LEU A 117 -13.58 -14.35 -1.07
CA LEU A 117 -12.66 -15.48 -1.26
C LEU A 117 -13.34 -16.66 -1.95
N GLN A 118 -14.58 -16.97 -1.57
CA GLN A 118 -15.32 -18.05 -2.23
C GLN A 118 -15.61 -17.71 -3.70
N ARG A 119 -15.92 -16.45 -4.02
CA ARG A 119 -16.05 -16.01 -5.42
C ARG A 119 -14.71 -16.12 -6.16
N ALA A 120 -13.61 -15.75 -5.52
CA ALA A 120 -12.27 -15.88 -6.10
C ALA A 120 -11.93 -17.36 -6.40
N ASP A 121 -12.31 -18.29 -5.52
CA ASP A 121 -12.17 -19.74 -5.74
C ASP A 121 -13.04 -20.22 -6.91
N ASP A 122 -14.29 -19.78 -7.02
CA ASP A 122 -15.15 -20.11 -8.16
C ASP A 122 -14.53 -19.67 -9.49
N ILE A 123 -13.94 -18.47 -9.54
CA ILE A 123 -13.24 -17.95 -10.73
C ILE A 123 -12.00 -18.79 -11.04
N LEU A 124 -11.22 -19.17 -10.02
CA LEU A 124 -10.06 -20.03 -10.18
C LEU A 124 -10.46 -21.40 -10.76
N GLN A 125 -11.53 -22.02 -10.23
CA GLN A 125 -12.04 -23.29 -10.75
C GLN A 125 -12.48 -23.17 -12.20
N GLN A 126 -13.15 -22.08 -12.58
CA GLN A 126 -13.55 -21.82 -13.96
C GLN A 126 -12.32 -21.67 -14.88
N ALA A 127 -11.29 -20.94 -14.44
CA ALA A 127 -10.05 -20.77 -15.17
C ALA A 127 -9.33 -22.12 -15.37
N MET A 128 -9.26 -22.96 -14.33
CA MET A 128 -8.68 -24.31 -14.40
C MET A 128 -9.44 -25.24 -15.35
N PHE A 129 -10.78 -25.24 -15.28
CA PHE A 129 -11.61 -26.06 -16.17
C PHE A 129 -11.39 -25.71 -17.63
N ARG A 130 -11.35 -24.40 -17.95
CA ARG A 130 -11.04 -23.92 -19.30
C ARG A 130 -9.65 -24.32 -19.75
N ALA A 131 -8.66 -24.25 -18.85
CA ALA A 131 -7.32 -24.72 -19.17
C ALA A 131 -7.29 -26.21 -19.49
N GLU A 132 -8.01 -27.03 -18.74
CA GLU A 132 -8.13 -28.46 -19.01
C GLU A 132 -8.81 -28.75 -20.36
N GLU A 133 -9.87 -28.01 -20.71
CA GLU A 133 -10.53 -28.14 -22.03
C GLU A 133 -9.58 -27.82 -23.18
N GLU A 134 -8.80 -26.75 -23.07
CA GLU A 134 -7.78 -26.38 -24.07
C GLU A 134 -6.68 -27.44 -24.18
N PHE A 135 -6.17 -27.94 -23.05
CA PHE A 135 -5.19 -29.04 -23.06
C PHE A 135 -5.75 -30.29 -23.73
N ARG A 136 -7.03 -30.61 -23.49
CA ARG A 136 -7.69 -31.75 -24.12
C ARG A 136 -7.84 -31.54 -25.63
N SER A 137 -8.26 -30.35 -26.05
CA SER A 137 -8.39 -30.00 -27.48
C SER A 137 -7.05 -30.02 -28.22
N LEU A 138 -5.92 -29.78 -27.55
CA LEU A 138 -4.59 -29.86 -28.15
C LEU A 138 -4.12 -31.33 -28.33
N MET A 139 -4.65 -32.25 -27.52
CA MET A 139 -4.29 -33.67 -27.58
C MET A 139 -5.12 -34.49 -28.59
N GLU A 140 -6.26 -33.96 -29.06
CA GLU A 140 -7.09 -34.53 -30.14
C GLU A 140 -6.64 -34.05 -31.53
#